data_AF-A0A139XEX8-F1
#
_entry.id   AF-A0A139XEX8-F1
#
_cell.length_a   1.000
_cell.length_b   1.000
_cell.length_c   1.000
_cell.angle_alpha   90.00
_cell.angle_beta   90.00
_cell.angle_gamma   90.00
#
_symmetry.space_group_name_H-M   'P 1'
#
loop_
_entity.id
_entity.type
_entity.pdbx_description
1 polymer ?
#
loop_
_entity_poly.entity_id
_entity_poly.type
_entity_poly.pdbx_seq_one_letter_code
_entity_poly.pdbx_strand_id
1 'polypeptide(L)'
;MSSRWEAISAISSLIQTVVIIITVIFAVLQVRQTNRSHKLDVSIRLFDELSSPNSRKNRTFIYSLKGREPSQLTTEDFLIIDEVLSSLDRVWILIQNGQVDNEFVYDIYGEMFLKLWGVLHPTVIHERGRRGNYYRQRTESLVKSVKKHFKTQNKPLEYPI
;
A
#
# COMPACT_ATOMS: atom_id res chain seq x y z
N MET A 1 -7.06 -28.03 61.62
CA MET A 1 -8.00 -27.67 60.54
C MET A 1 -7.43 -26.63 59.56
N SER A 2 -6.31 -25.95 59.86
CA SER A 2 -5.67 -24.94 58.99
C SER A 2 -5.09 -25.50 57.68
N SER A 3 -4.44 -26.68 57.72
CA SER A 3 -3.74 -27.24 56.55
C SER A 3 -4.63 -27.57 55.35
N ARG A 4 -5.91 -27.91 55.56
CA ARG A 4 -6.85 -28.19 54.47
C ARG A 4 -7.30 -26.92 53.75
N TRP A 5 -7.45 -25.82 54.48
CA TRP A 5 -7.85 -24.53 53.89
C TRP A 5 -6.73 -23.89 53.08
N GLU A 6 -5.49 -23.98 53.56
CA GLU A 6 -4.29 -23.52 52.84
C GLU A 6 -4.08 -24.30 51.53
N ALA A 7 -4.30 -25.63 51.55
CA ALA A 7 -4.22 -26.44 50.34
C ALA A 7 -5.27 -26.02 49.29
N ILE A 8 -6.52 -25.74 49.71
CA ILE A 8 -7.60 -25.32 48.80
C ILE A 8 -7.30 -23.93 48.20
N SER A 9 -6.78 -22.99 49.00
CA SER A 9 -6.44 -21.66 48.49
C SER A 9 -5.28 -21.73 47.49
N ALA A 10 -4.24 -22.53 47.78
CA ALA A 10 -3.11 -22.72 46.89
C ALA A 10 -3.53 -23.32 45.54
N ILE A 11 -4.41 -24.33 45.55
CA ILE A 11 -4.96 -24.94 44.33
C ILE A 11 -5.78 -23.91 43.54
N SER A 12 -6.59 -23.10 44.23
CA SER A 12 -7.40 -22.07 43.58
C SER A 12 -6.53 -20.98 42.94
N SER A 13 -5.48 -20.52 43.62
CA SER A 13 -4.51 -19.57 43.05
C SER A 13 -3.75 -20.15 41.86
N LEU A 14 -3.39 -21.43 41.90
CA LEU A 14 -2.76 -22.12 40.78
C LEU A 14 -3.70 -22.16 39.56
N ILE A 15 -4.96 -22.54 39.76
CA ILE A 15 -5.97 -22.57 38.70
C ILE A 15 -6.18 -21.18 38.12
N GLN A 16 -6.34 -20.15 38.97
CA GLN A 16 -6.48 -18.76 38.52
C GLN A 16 -5.29 -18.31 37.68
N THR A 17 -4.07 -18.64 38.11
CA THR A 17 -2.83 -18.31 37.38
C THR A 17 -2.82 -18.97 36.01
N VAL A 18 -3.18 -20.27 35.93
CA VAL A 18 -3.27 -21.00 34.65
C VAL A 18 -4.30 -20.37 33.73
N VAL A 19 -5.48 -20.01 34.26
CA VAL A 19 -6.54 -19.34 33.47
C VAL A 19 -6.03 -18.01 32.93
N ILE A 20 -5.37 -17.18 33.74
CA ILE A 20 -4.79 -15.90 33.30
C ILE A 20 -3.79 -16.11 32.16
N ILE A 21 -2.88 -17.08 32.29
CA ILE A 21 -1.89 -17.40 31.26
C ILE A 21 -2.59 -17.80 29.95
N ILE A 22 -3.58 -18.69 30.03
CA ILE A 22 -4.37 -19.11 28.86
C ILE A 22 -5.06 -17.90 28.22
N THR A 23 -5.73 -17.05 29.00
CA THR A 23 -6.40 -15.83 28.51
C THR A 23 -5.42 -14.90 27.79
N VAL A 24 -4.22 -14.68 28.34
CA VAL A 24 -3.19 -13.85 27.69
C VAL A 24 -2.76 -14.46 26.35
N ILE A 25 -2.56 -15.78 26.28
CA ILE A 25 -2.22 -16.46 25.02
C ILE A 25 -3.34 -16.26 23.98
N PHE A 26 -4.60 -16.47 24.36
CA PHE A 26 -5.74 -16.26 23.46
C PHE A 26 -5.85 -14.80 23.00
N ALA A 27 -5.65 -13.83 23.89
CA ALA A 27 -5.66 -12.42 23.54
C ALA A 27 -4.58 -12.09 22.50
N VAL A 28 -3.36 -12.61 22.66
CA VAL A 28 -2.26 -12.42 21.69
C VAL A 28 -2.59 -13.06 20.34
N LEU A 29 -3.13 -14.29 20.34
CA LEU A 29 -3.55 -14.96 19.10
C LEU A 29 -4.66 -14.20 18.38
N GLN A 30 -5.65 -13.69 19.14
CA GLN A 30 -6.74 -12.89 18.60
C GLN A 30 -6.24 -11.59 17.97
N VAL A 31 -5.32 -10.87 18.63
CA VAL A 31 -4.71 -9.66 18.07
C VAL A 31 -3.97 -9.98 16.75
N ARG A 32 -3.23 -11.08 16.70
CA ARG A 32 -2.54 -11.51 15.47
C ARG A 32 -3.53 -11.83 14.35
N GLN A 33 -4.61 -12.53 14.65
CA GLN A 33 -5.65 -12.87 13.66
C GLN A 33 -6.38 -11.62 13.16
N THR A 34 -6.78 -10.72 14.07
CA THR A 34 -7.41 -9.45 13.72
C THR A 34 -6.50 -8.60 12.82
N ASN A 35 -5.21 -8.51 13.15
CA ASN A 35 -4.25 -7.79 12.31
C ASN A 35 -4.13 -8.42 10.90
N ARG A 36 -4.14 -9.75 10.80
CA ARG A 36 -4.11 -10.45 9.49
C ARG A 36 -5.37 -10.17 8.68
N SER A 37 -6.55 -10.28 9.30
CA SER A 37 -7.83 -9.97 8.65
C SER A 37 -7.89 -8.52 8.19
N HIS A 38 -7.40 -7.58 9.02
CA HIS A 38 -7.35 -6.16 8.67
C HIS A 38 -6.47 -5.90 7.44
N LYS A 39 -5.26 -6.48 7.39
CA LYS A 39 -4.37 -6.35 6.22
C LYS A 39 -4.99 -6.90 4.94
N LEU A 40 -5.73 -8.01 5.05
CA LEU A 40 -6.44 -8.61 3.91
C LEU A 40 -7.57 -7.69 3.42
N ASP A 41 -8.38 -7.13 4.31
CA ASP A 41 -9.43 -6.17 3.97
C ASP A 41 -8.85 -4.90 3.29
N VAL A 42 -7.77 -4.34 3.84
CA VAL A 42 -7.07 -3.20 3.22
C VAL A 42 -6.54 -3.55 1.82
N SER A 43 -6.00 -4.75 1.65
CA SER A 43 -5.48 -5.22 0.35
C SER A 43 -6.60 -5.40 -0.68
N ILE A 44 -7.76 -5.93 -0.29
CA ILE A 44 -8.94 -6.06 -1.16
C ILE A 44 -9.44 -4.68 -1.58
N ARG A 45 -9.58 -3.75 -0.64
CA ARG A 45 -10.02 -2.38 -0.96
C ARG A 45 -9.06 -1.69 -1.91
N LEU A 46 -7.77 -1.87 -1.71
CA LEU A 46 -6.76 -1.34 -2.64
C LEU A 46 -6.92 -1.97 -4.04
N PHE A 47 -7.13 -3.28 -4.11
CA PHE A 47 -7.37 -3.98 -5.36
C PHE A 47 -8.61 -3.45 -6.08
N ASP A 48 -9.71 -3.28 -5.35
CA ASP A 48 -10.97 -2.75 -5.87
C ASP A 48 -10.82 -1.30 -6.35
N GLU A 49 -10.11 -0.46 -5.58
CA GLU A 49 -9.85 0.93 -5.96
C GLU A 49 -9.02 1.00 -7.25
N LEU A 50 -7.89 0.28 -7.31
CA LEU A 50 -7.00 0.26 -8.49
C LEU A 50 -7.68 -0.41 -9.70
N SER A 51 -8.58 -1.37 -9.48
CA SER A 51 -9.28 -2.10 -10.53
C SER A 51 -10.64 -1.50 -10.88
N SER A 52 -11.04 -0.42 -10.22
CA SER A 52 -12.34 0.23 -10.47
C SER A 52 -12.47 0.70 -11.92
N PRO A 53 -13.71 0.77 -12.46
CA PRO A 53 -13.94 1.31 -13.80
C PRO A 53 -13.39 2.74 -13.96
N ASN A 54 -13.48 3.57 -12.91
CA ASN A 54 -12.94 4.94 -12.94
C ASN A 54 -11.42 4.94 -13.04
N SER A 55 -10.75 4.13 -12.21
CA SER A 55 -9.29 3.98 -12.26
C SER A 55 -8.81 3.47 -13.61
N ARG A 56 -9.54 2.54 -14.25
CA ARG A 56 -9.24 2.10 -15.62
C ARG A 56 -9.39 3.23 -16.64
N LYS A 57 -10.50 3.98 -16.60
CA LYS A 57 -10.73 5.13 -17.49
C LYS A 57 -9.62 6.18 -17.34
N ASN A 58 -9.28 6.54 -16.11
CA ASN A 58 -8.23 7.50 -15.82
C ASN A 58 -6.87 7.02 -16.34
N ARG A 59 -6.52 5.73 -16.17
CA ARG A 59 -5.29 5.18 -16.76
C ARG A 59 -5.27 5.23 -18.29
N THR A 60 -6.37 4.85 -18.94
CA THR A 60 -6.48 4.95 -20.40
C THR A 60 -6.30 6.39 -20.86
N PHE A 61 -6.90 7.35 -20.14
CA PHE A 61 -6.70 8.77 -20.39
C PHE A 61 -5.23 9.16 -20.22
N ILE A 62 -4.56 8.76 -19.13
CA ILE A 62 -3.12 9.02 -18.95
C ILE A 62 -2.30 8.48 -20.12
N TYR A 63 -2.55 7.25 -20.58
CA TYR A 63 -1.82 6.69 -21.73
C TYR A 63 -2.05 7.49 -23.02
N SER A 64 -3.23 8.09 -23.20
CA SER A 64 -3.50 8.96 -24.35
C SER A 64 -2.70 10.28 -24.35
N LEU A 65 -2.09 10.64 -23.22
CA LEU A 65 -1.23 11.83 -23.09
C LEU A 65 0.22 11.55 -23.54
N LYS A 66 0.56 10.31 -23.91
CA LYS A 66 1.91 9.95 -24.35
C LYS A 66 2.37 10.85 -25.50
N GLY A 67 3.51 11.51 -25.29
CA GLY A 67 4.11 12.43 -26.27
C GLY A 67 3.50 13.83 -26.32
N ARG A 68 2.51 14.15 -25.46
CA ARG A 68 2.04 15.53 -25.29
C ARG A 68 2.96 16.29 -24.35
N GLU A 69 3.21 17.56 -24.65
CA GLU A 69 4.00 18.42 -23.78
C GLU A 69 3.14 18.93 -22.61
N PRO A 70 3.69 19.06 -21.38
CA PRO A 70 2.93 19.53 -20.22
C PRO A 70 2.25 20.89 -20.42
N SER A 71 2.80 21.77 -21.25
CA SER A 71 2.22 23.08 -21.58
C SER A 71 0.95 23.01 -22.43
N GLN A 72 0.66 21.86 -23.04
CA GLN A 72 -0.54 21.63 -23.86
C GLN A 72 -1.71 21.06 -23.04
N LEU A 73 -1.47 20.74 -21.76
CA LEU A 73 -2.47 20.13 -20.90
C LEU A 73 -3.44 21.19 -20.36
N THR A 74 -4.72 20.84 -20.39
CA THR A 74 -5.80 21.64 -19.81
C THR A 74 -5.86 21.48 -18.30
N THR A 75 -6.60 22.36 -17.63
CA THR A 75 -6.84 22.25 -16.18
C THR A 75 -7.51 20.93 -15.83
N GLU A 76 -8.44 20.48 -16.66
CA GLU A 76 -9.16 19.21 -16.52
C GLU A 76 -8.20 18.01 -16.63
N ASP A 77 -7.25 18.05 -17.57
CA ASP A 77 -6.22 17.02 -17.68
C ASP A 77 -5.39 16.93 -16.38
N PHE A 78 -5.01 18.08 -15.82
CA PHE A 78 -4.27 18.13 -14.55
C PHE A 78 -5.06 17.57 -13.37
N LEU A 79 -6.39 17.73 -13.32
CA LEU A 79 -7.23 17.15 -12.27
C LEU A 79 -7.18 15.61 -12.32
N ILE A 80 -7.27 15.02 -13.52
CA ILE A 80 -7.21 13.55 -13.69
C ILE A 80 -5.79 13.04 -13.35
N ILE A 81 -4.75 13.76 -13.77
CA ILE A 81 -3.36 13.44 -13.42
C ILE A 81 -3.16 13.47 -11.90
N ASP A 82 -3.70 14.49 -11.23
CA ASP A 82 -3.61 14.63 -9.78
C ASP A 82 -4.33 13.49 -9.04
N GLU A 83 -5.49 13.06 -9.54
CA GLU A 83 -6.23 11.93 -8.99
C GLU A 83 -5.42 10.62 -9.11
N VAL A 84 -4.85 10.34 -10.28
CA VAL A 84 -4.03 9.14 -10.52
C VAL A 84 -2.78 9.14 -9.64
N LEU A 85 -2.03 10.26 -9.60
CA LEU A 85 -0.84 10.38 -8.76
C LEU A 85 -1.18 10.26 -7.27
N SER A 86 -2.33 10.78 -6.84
CA SER A 86 -2.78 10.65 -5.46
C SER A 86 -3.14 9.21 -5.10
N SER A 87 -3.68 8.43 -6.04
CA SER A 87 -3.88 6.99 -5.86
C SER A 87 -2.54 6.25 -5.68
N LEU A 88 -1.52 6.59 -6.47
CA LEU A 88 -0.16 6.03 -6.30
C LEU A 88 0.48 6.44 -4.96
N ASP A 89 0.27 7.68 -4.51
CA ASP A 89 0.75 8.12 -3.20
C ASP A 89 0.06 7.34 -2.06
N ARG A 90 -1.24 7.02 -2.18
CA ARG A 90 -1.96 6.15 -1.22
C ARG A 90 -1.36 4.75 -1.17
N VAL A 91 -1.07 4.15 -2.33
CA VAL A 91 -0.37 2.84 -2.41
C VAL A 91 0.94 2.89 -1.64
N TRP A 92 1.77 3.91 -1.88
CA TRP A 92 3.05 4.07 -1.20
C TRP A 92 2.90 4.11 0.32
N ILE A 93 1.93 4.90 0.83
CA ILE A 93 1.67 5.04 2.26
C ILE A 93 1.25 3.70 2.88
N LEU A 94 0.37 2.94 2.22
CA LEU A 94 -0.07 1.64 2.71
C LEU A 94 1.08 0.63 2.80
N ILE A 95 1.98 0.65 1.80
CA ILE A 95 3.19 -0.18 1.81
C ILE A 95 4.15 0.23 2.93
N GLN A 96 4.46 1.52 3.05
CA GLN A 96 5.39 2.02 4.07
C GLN A 96 4.91 1.74 5.50
N ASN A 97 3.59 1.75 5.71
CA ASN A 97 2.99 1.45 7.01
C ASN A 97 2.76 -0.06 7.25
N GLY A 98 3.26 -0.93 6.36
CA GLY A 98 3.12 -2.39 6.46
C GLY A 98 1.67 -2.89 6.45
N GLN A 99 0.75 -2.08 5.91
CA GLN A 99 -0.68 -2.42 5.81
C GLN A 99 -0.94 -3.35 4.63
N VAL A 100 -0.11 -3.25 3.59
CA VAL A 100 -0.13 -4.13 2.42
C VAL A 100 1.27 -4.67 2.17
N ASP A 101 1.33 -5.94 1.76
CA ASP A 101 2.57 -6.59 1.36
C ASP A 101 3.13 -5.96 0.08
N ASN A 102 4.39 -5.54 0.13
CA ASN A 102 5.01 -4.80 -0.97
C ASN A 102 5.30 -5.69 -2.17
N GLU A 103 5.79 -6.92 -1.95
CA GLU A 103 6.09 -7.89 -3.00
C GLU A 103 4.83 -8.21 -3.80
N PHE A 104 3.73 -8.53 -3.12
CA PHE A 104 2.42 -8.75 -3.73
C PHE A 104 1.97 -7.58 -4.61
N VAL A 105 2.05 -6.35 -4.09
CA VAL A 105 1.63 -5.15 -4.85
C VAL A 105 2.55 -4.92 -6.05
N TYR A 106 3.86 -5.09 -5.88
CA TYR A 106 4.80 -4.89 -6.98
C TYR A 106 4.63 -5.94 -8.07
N ASP A 107 4.38 -7.19 -7.73
CA ASP A 107 4.19 -8.24 -8.73
C ASP A 107 2.89 -8.08 -9.53
N ILE A 108 1.81 -7.60 -8.90
CA ILE A 108 0.52 -7.43 -9.58
C ILE A 108 0.43 -6.09 -10.33
N TYR A 109 0.87 -5.00 -9.71
CA TYR A 109 0.65 -3.64 -10.21
C TYR A 109 1.92 -2.91 -10.63
N GLY A 110 3.10 -3.49 -10.41
CA GLY A 110 4.38 -2.84 -10.69
C GLY A 110 4.50 -2.37 -12.14
N GLU A 111 4.18 -3.23 -13.11
CA GLU A 111 4.19 -2.86 -14.53
C GLU A 111 3.30 -1.65 -14.82
N MET A 112 2.08 -1.64 -14.26
CA MET A 112 1.15 -0.53 -14.40
C MET A 112 1.73 0.77 -13.82
N PHE A 113 2.36 0.72 -12.65
CA PHE A 113 3.00 1.88 -12.04
C PHE A 113 4.14 2.43 -12.90
N LEU A 114 4.96 1.54 -13.48
CA LEU A 114 6.05 1.93 -14.38
C LEU A 114 5.53 2.61 -15.65
N LYS A 115 4.49 2.05 -16.28
CA LYS A 115 3.85 2.64 -17.48
C LYS A 115 3.28 4.03 -17.19
N LEU A 116 2.49 4.16 -16.12
CA LEU A 116 1.91 5.44 -15.73
C LEU A 116 3.00 6.48 -15.46
N TRP A 117 4.05 6.10 -14.72
CA TRP A 117 5.16 7.01 -14.46
C TRP A 117 5.90 7.42 -15.74
N GLY A 118 6.05 6.52 -16.70
CA GLY A 118 6.66 6.82 -17.99
C GLY A 118 5.97 7.98 -18.72
N VAL A 119 4.63 8.06 -18.65
CA VAL A 119 3.87 9.18 -19.25
C VAL A 119 3.85 10.41 -18.35
N LEU A 120 3.68 10.22 -17.03
CA LEU A 120 3.45 11.33 -16.10
C LEU A 120 4.73 12.06 -15.67
N HIS A 121 5.89 11.43 -15.81
CA HIS A 121 7.15 11.99 -15.33
C HIS A 121 7.46 13.39 -15.89
N PRO A 122 7.35 13.68 -17.20
CA PRO A 122 7.56 15.03 -17.73
C PRO A 122 6.64 16.07 -17.08
N THR A 123 5.36 15.74 -16.89
CA THR A 123 4.38 16.63 -16.24
C THR A 123 4.73 16.88 -14.77
N VAL A 124 5.19 15.85 -14.05
CA VAL A 124 5.63 16.00 -12.65
C VAL A 124 6.86 16.92 -12.56
N ILE A 125 7.83 16.77 -13.47
CA ILE A 125 9.00 17.64 -13.51
C ILE A 125 8.61 19.09 -13.85
N HIS A 126 7.71 19.29 -14.79
CA HIS A 126 7.18 20.62 -15.12
C HIS A 126 6.53 21.28 -13.89
N GLU A 127 5.64 20.57 -13.19
CA GLU A 127 4.95 21.10 -12.01
C GLU A 127 5.89 21.30 -10.81
N ARG A 128 7.01 20.57 -10.70
CA ARG A 128 8.04 20.82 -9.68
C ARG A 128 8.68 22.20 -9.80
N GLY A 129 8.83 22.72 -11.02
CA GLY A 129 9.32 24.09 -11.22
C GLY A 129 8.42 25.14 -10.56
N ARG A 130 7.10 24.85 -10.48
CA ARG A 130 6.09 25.76 -9.92
C ARG A 130 5.79 25.49 -8.43
N ARG A 131 5.74 24.21 -8.03
CA ARG A 131 5.30 23.78 -6.69
C ARG A 131 6.44 23.39 -5.75
N GLY A 132 7.66 23.29 -6.27
CA GLY A 132 8.86 22.89 -5.52
C GLY A 132 9.17 21.38 -5.60
N ASN A 133 10.40 21.05 -5.14
CA ASN A 133 11.01 19.72 -5.34
C ASN A 133 10.30 18.57 -4.62
N TYR A 134 9.52 18.85 -3.58
CA TYR A 134 8.80 17.82 -2.82
C TYR A 134 7.55 17.30 -3.54
N TYR A 135 7.12 17.96 -4.62
CA TYR A 135 5.95 17.54 -5.38
C TYR A 135 6.09 16.10 -5.88
N ARG A 136 5.16 15.23 -5.44
CA ARG A 136 5.04 13.82 -5.84
C ARG A 136 6.25 12.93 -5.56
N GLN A 137 7.02 13.25 -4.51
CA GLN A 137 8.16 12.45 -4.06
C GLN A 137 7.76 11.02 -3.63
N ARG A 138 6.54 10.85 -3.09
CA ARG A 138 6.01 9.54 -2.67
C ARG A 138 5.79 8.62 -3.87
N THR A 139 5.08 9.08 -4.90
CA THR A 139 4.94 8.37 -6.18
C THR A 139 6.31 8.00 -6.77
N GLU A 140 7.27 8.91 -6.78
CA GLU A 140 8.62 8.61 -7.27
C GLU A 140 9.31 7.50 -6.44
N SER A 141 9.12 7.52 -5.12
CA SER A 141 9.67 6.49 -4.21
C SER A 141 9.03 5.12 -4.44
N LEU A 142 7.72 5.08 -4.71
CA LEU A 142 7.01 3.87 -5.13
C LEU A 142 7.62 3.31 -6.42
N VAL A 143 7.74 4.15 -7.45
CA VAL A 143 8.29 3.75 -8.75
C VAL A 143 9.74 3.25 -8.63
N LYS A 144 10.58 3.93 -7.83
CA LYS A 144 11.95 3.47 -7.54
C LYS A 144 11.98 2.09 -6.89
N SER A 145 11.09 1.85 -5.94
CA SER A 145 10.98 0.56 -5.24
C SER A 145 10.53 -0.55 -6.19
N VAL A 146 9.55 -0.27 -7.07
CA VAL A 146 9.10 -1.19 -8.12
C VAL A 146 10.24 -1.51 -9.10
N LYS A 147 10.97 -0.50 -9.58
CA LYS A 147 12.13 -0.71 -10.47
C LYS A 147 13.18 -1.60 -9.82
N LYS A 148 13.46 -1.39 -8.52
CA LYS A 148 14.39 -2.23 -7.75
C LYS A 148 13.88 -3.67 -7.68
N HIS A 149 12.60 -3.88 -7.36
CA HIS A 149 11.97 -5.20 -7.33
C HIS A 149 12.10 -5.94 -8.66
N PHE A 150 11.74 -5.28 -9.76
CA PHE A 150 11.76 -5.89 -11.09
C PHE A 150 13.17 -6.22 -11.56
N LYS A 151 14.15 -5.36 -11.22
CA LYS A 151 15.57 -5.63 -11.48
C LYS A 151 16.05 -6.88 -10.74
N THR A 152 15.66 -7.07 -9.47
CA THR A 152 16.00 -8.28 -8.70
C THR A 152 15.39 -9.55 -9.31
N GLN A 153 14.19 -9.44 -9.91
CA GLN A 153 13.47 -10.55 -10.53
C GLN A 153 13.81 -10.76 -12.01
N ASN A 154 14.79 -10.03 -12.57
CA ASN A 154 15.10 -10.02 -14.01
C ASN A 154 13.88 -9.76 -14.92
N LYS A 155 12.91 -8.98 -14.45
CA LYS A 155 11.74 -8.54 -15.22
C LYS A 155 12.10 -7.30 -16.06
N PRO A 156 11.51 -7.13 -17.25
CA PRO A 156 11.74 -5.92 -18.06
C PRO A 156 11.27 -4.67 -17.31
N LEU A 157 12.01 -3.57 -17.44
CA LEU A 157 11.69 -2.28 -16.80
C LEU A 157 10.99 -1.31 -17.74
N GLU A 158 11.13 -1.54 -19.03
CA GLU A 158 10.49 -0.77 -20.08
C GLU A 158 9.34 -1.61 -20.61
N TYR A 159 8.15 -1.05 -20.52
CA TYR A 159 6.97 -1.67 -21.08
C TYR A 159 6.38 -0.74 -22.13
N PRO A 160 6.01 -1.30 -23.30
CA PRO A 160 5.32 -0.51 -24.31
C PRO A 160 3.99 0.01 -23.73
N ILE A 161 3.80 1.31 -23.90
CA ILE A 161 2.56 2.05 -23.63
C ILE A 161 1.83 2.20 -24.95
#